data_AF-G8R303-F1
#
_entry.id   AF-G8R303-F1
#
_cell.length_a   1.000
_cell.length_b   1.000
_cell.length_c   1.000
_cell.angle_alpha   90.00
_cell.angle_beta   90.00
_cell.angle_gamma   90.00
#
_symmetry.space_group_name_H-M   'P 1'
#
loop_
_entity.id
_entity.type
_entity.pdbx_description
1 polymer ?
#
loop_
_entity_poly.entity_id
_entity_poly.type
_entity_poly.pdbx_seq_one_letter_code
_entity_poly.pdbx_strand_id
1 'polypeptide(L)'
;MADQARPVTWNQFLEKTGEQYSYKSQLIAQLEKDLRIIYSEHDAETIYKETLQILSEKVHSNQLGELLYRIDLNEHVAKNCMDQESPIDCITAAILSREAQKVYFRIQYSQDT
;
A
#
# COMPACT_ATOMS: atom_id res chain seq x y z
N MET A 1 -1.76 -20.27 17.14
CA MET A 1 -2.38 -18.94 17.32
C MET A 1 -2.02 -18.14 16.09
N ALA A 2 -2.98 -17.98 15.16
CA ALA A 2 -2.73 -17.20 13.95
C ALA A 2 -2.74 -15.73 14.35
N ASP A 3 -1.59 -15.07 14.20
CA ASP A 3 -1.45 -13.64 14.43
C ASP A 3 -2.32 -12.92 13.39
N GLN A 4 -3.54 -12.59 13.78
CA GLN A 4 -4.48 -11.84 12.95
C GLN A 4 -3.97 -10.42 12.89
N ALA A 5 -3.07 -10.16 11.94
CA ALA A 5 -2.68 -8.82 11.53
C ALA A 5 -3.97 -8.03 11.26
N ARG A 6 -4.36 -7.17 12.20
CA ARG A 6 -5.54 -6.33 12.05
C ARG A 6 -5.32 -5.47 10.81
N PRO A 7 -6.25 -5.47 9.83
CA PRO A 7 -6.13 -4.61 8.68
C PRO A 7 -6.15 -3.17 9.19
N VAL A 8 -4.99 -2.52 9.16
CA VAL A 8 -4.91 -1.08 9.36
C VAL A 8 -5.51 -0.51 8.10
N THR A 9 -6.70 0.07 8.19
CA THR A 9 -7.28 0.73 7.03
C THR A 9 -6.39 1.92 6.67
N TRP A 10 -6.25 2.22 5.39
CA TRP A 10 -5.50 3.40 4.93
C TRP A 10 -5.88 4.66 5.72
N ASN A 11 -7.17 4.83 6.03
CA ASN A 11 -7.66 5.92 6.87
C ASN A 11 -7.10 5.91 8.31
N GLN A 12 -7.04 4.75 8.97
CA GLN A 12 -6.42 4.61 10.30
C GLN A 12 -4.91 4.88 10.27
N PHE A 13 -4.25 4.57 9.15
CA PHE A 13 -2.85 4.94 8.95
C PHE A 13 -2.71 6.45 8.80
N LEU A 14 -3.56 7.12 8.01
CA LEU A 14 -3.57 8.57 7.84
C LEU A 14 -3.78 9.30 9.17
N GLU A 15 -4.70 8.83 10.01
CA GLU A 15 -4.95 9.38 11.35
C GLU A 15 -3.74 9.22 12.29
N LYS A 16 -3.00 8.11 12.20
CA LYS A 16 -1.84 7.85 13.07
C LYS A 16 -0.53 8.46 12.59
N THR A 17 -0.37 8.69 11.29
CA THR A 17 0.90 9.14 10.67
C THR A 17 0.93 10.61 10.31
N GLY A 18 -0.18 11.33 10.48
CA GLY A 18 -0.35 12.74 10.13
C GLY A 18 0.68 13.71 10.74
N GLU A 19 1.46 13.33 11.76
CA GLU A 19 2.34 14.26 12.47
C GLU A 19 3.82 13.88 12.56
N GLN A 20 4.25 12.72 12.03
CA GLN A 20 5.66 12.36 12.03
C GLN A 20 6.22 12.25 10.61
N TYR A 21 6.99 13.27 10.22
CA TYR A 21 7.73 13.34 8.94
C TYR A 21 8.48 12.03 8.61
N SER A 22 8.93 11.30 9.63
CA SER A 22 9.60 10.00 9.50
C SER A 22 8.73 8.89 8.89
N TYR A 23 7.43 8.82 9.22
CA TYR A 23 6.52 7.78 8.71
C TYR A 23 6.20 8.00 7.24
N LYS A 24 5.89 9.25 6.89
CA LYS A 24 5.54 9.64 5.53
C LYS A 24 6.70 9.41 4.56
N SER A 25 7.90 9.86 4.90
CA SER A 25 9.09 9.65 4.06
C SER A 25 9.45 8.17 3.92
N GLN A 26 9.29 7.37 4.98
CA GLN A 26 9.53 5.92 4.91
C GLN A 26 8.48 5.19 4.07
N LEU A 27 7.23 5.62 4.10
CA LEU A 27 6.20 5.10 3.22
C LEU A 27 6.50 5.39 1.76
N ILE A 28 6.86 6.63 1.42
CA ILE A 28 7.24 6.99 0.06
C ILE A 28 8.41 6.10 -0.38
N ALA A 29 9.50 6.02 0.39
CA ALA A 29 10.65 5.19 0.05
C ALA A 29 10.29 3.69 -0.13
N GLN A 30 9.38 3.18 0.71
CA GLN A 30 8.93 1.80 0.63
C GLN A 30 8.07 1.54 -0.62
N LEU A 31 7.18 2.48 -0.97
CA LEU A 31 6.39 2.43 -2.19
C LEU A 31 7.27 2.57 -3.44
N GLU A 32 8.24 3.48 -3.46
CA GLU A 32 9.22 3.62 -4.53
C GLU A 32 10.03 2.32 -4.72
N LYS A 33 10.41 1.66 -3.62
CA LYS A 33 11.14 0.39 -3.67
C LYS A 33 10.31 -0.73 -4.30
N ASP A 34 9.11 -0.96 -3.80
CA ASP A 34 8.32 -2.15 -4.15
C ASP A 34 7.52 -1.95 -5.45
N LEU A 35 7.07 -0.72 -5.69
CA LEU A 35 6.29 -0.36 -6.87
C LEU A 35 7.13 0.26 -8.00
N ARG A 36 8.37 0.70 -7.73
CA ARG A 36 9.26 1.42 -8.67
C ARG A 36 8.62 2.68 -9.27
N ILE A 37 7.86 3.39 -8.45
CA ILE A 37 7.13 4.61 -8.79
C ILE A 37 7.97 5.82 -8.39
N ILE A 38 7.82 6.94 -9.09
CA ILE A 38 8.36 8.23 -8.67
C ILE A 38 7.14 9.11 -8.38
N TYR A 39 6.91 9.43 -7.10
CA TYR A 39 5.75 10.25 -6.71
C TYR A 39 6.00 11.73 -6.98
N SER A 40 5.11 12.39 -7.71
CA SER A 40 5.31 13.79 -8.10
C SER A 40 4.88 14.77 -7.01
N GLU A 41 3.80 14.45 -6.28
CA GLU A 41 3.35 15.16 -5.09
C GLU A 41 3.07 14.18 -3.95
N HIS A 42 3.38 14.59 -2.72
CA HIS A 42 3.53 13.66 -1.60
C HIS A 42 2.36 13.63 -0.62
N ASP A 43 1.23 14.28 -0.87
CA ASP A 43 0.06 14.12 0.01
C ASP A 43 -0.62 12.75 -0.18
N ALA A 44 -1.48 12.38 0.77
CA ALA A 44 -2.12 11.07 0.79
C ALA A 44 -3.07 10.82 -0.40
N GLU A 45 -3.73 11.87 -0.88
CA GLU A 45 -4.67 11.79 -1.99
C GLU A 45 -3.89 11.60 -3.30
N THR A 46 -2.77 12.30 -3.47
CA THR A 46 -1.91 12.14 -4.65
C THR A 46 -1.25 10.77 -4.69
N ILE A 47 -0.72 10.28 -3.55
CA ILE A 47 -0.19 8.90 -3.45
C ILE A 47 -1.25 7.87 -3.87
N TYR A 48 -2.50 8.06 -3.42
CA TYR A 48 -3.61 7.18 -3.81
C TYR A 48 -3.87 7.24 -5.32
N LYS A 49 -4.03 8.45 -5.89
CA LYS A 49 -4.32 8.66 -7.31
C LYS A 49 -3.22 8.10 -8.22
N GLU A 50 -1.96 8.35 -7.89
CA GLU A 50 -0.83 7.85 -8.69
C GLU A 50 -0.72 6.32 -8.62
N THR A 51 -0.92 5.73 -7.43
CA THR A 51 -0.94 4.26 -7.28
C THR A 51 -2.10 3.65 -8.08
N LEU A 52 -3.28 4.27 -8.04
CA LEU A 52 -4.46 3.86 -8.79
C LEU A 52 -4.22 3.91 -10.31
N GLN A 53 -3.59 4.98 -10.80
CA GLN A 53 -3.25 5.13 -12.21
C GLN A 53 -2.32 4.00 -12.67
N ILE A 54 -1.32 3.65 -11.88
CA ILE A 54 -0.34 2.61 -12.23
C ILE A 54 -0.98 1.23 -12.23
N LEU A 55 -1.84 0.94 -11.26
CA LEU A 55 -2.62 -0.29 -11.26
C LEU A 55 -3.51 -0.39 -12.50
N SER A 56 -4.15 0.71 -12.86
CA SER A 56 -4.94 0.79 -14.10
C SER A 56 -4.08 0.48 -15.31
N GLU A 57 -2.91 1.11 -15.48
CA GLU A 57 -1.98 0.83 -16.59
C GLU A 57 -1.52 -0.64 -16.64
N LYS A 58 -1.22 -1.23 -15.47
CA LYS A 58 -0.73 -2.62 -15.36
C LYS A 58 -1.81 -3.66 -15.64
N VAL A 59 -3.07 -3.35 -15.38
CA VAL A 59 -4.20 -4.19 -15.79
C VAL A 59 -4.29 -4.22 -17.31
N HIS A 60 -4.23 -3.06 -17.96
CA HIS A 60 -4.32 -2.97 -19.42
C HIS A 60 -3.16 -3.67 -20.13
N SER A 61 -1.98 -3.74 -19.51
CA SER A 61 -0.83 -4.47 -20.05
C SER A 61 -0.75 -5.95 -19.63
N ASN A 62 -1.75 -6.48 -18.93
CA ASN A 62 -1.77 -7.84 -18.37
C ASN A 62 -0.57 -8.15 -17.44
N GLN A 63 -0.03 -7.12 -16.78
CA GLN A 63 1.10 -7.20 -15.85
C GLN A 63 0.69 -7.11 -14.37
N LEU A 64 -0.62 -7.06 -14.09
CA LEU A 64 -1.13 -6.95 -12.73
C LEU A 64 -0.58 -8.05 -11.81
N GLY A 65 -0.53 -9.30 -12.27
CA GLY A 65 -0.02 -10.42 -11.46
C GLY A 65 1.44 -10.26 -11.01
N GLU A 66 2.30 -9.70 -11.86
CA GLU A 66 3.70 -9.43 -11.52
C GLU A 66 3.80 -8.36 -10.43
N LEU A 67 2.98 -7.31 -10.54
CA LEU A 67 2.93 -6.24 -9.55
C LEU A 67 2.46 -6.76 -8.18
N LEU A 68 1.36 -7.53 -8.17
CA LEU A 68 0.83 -8.11 -6.93
C LEU A 68 1.83 -9.04 -6.25
N TYR A 69 2.58 -9.82 -7.03
CA TYR A 69 3.65 -10.68 -6.52
C TYR A 69 4.79 -9.87 -5.88
N ARG A 70 5.25 -8.78 -6.50
CA ARG A 70 6.33 -7.92 -5.95
C ARG A 70 5.96 -7.30 -4.60
N ILE A 71 4.70 -6.90 -4.46
CA ILE A 71 4.17 -6.28 -3.24
C ILE A 71 3.91 -7.32 -2.14
N ASP A 72 3.92 -8.62 -2.49
CA ASP A 72 3.48 -9.69 -1.60
C ASP A 72 2.04 -9.43 -1.10
N LEU A 73 1.16 -9.00 -2.02
CA LEU A 73 -0.26 -8.89 -1.73
C LEU A 73 -0.88 -10.29 -1.77
N ASN A 74 -1.50 -10.69 -0.68
CA ASN A 74 -2.12 -12.01 -0.55
C ASN A 74 -3.18 -12.22 -1.65
N GLU A 75 -3.09 -13.35 -2.36
CA GLU A 75 -4.01 -13.70 -3.46
C GLU A 75 -5.49 -13.72 -3.02
N HIS A 76 -5.76 -14.09 -1.76
CA HIS A 76 -7.11 -14.05 -1.20
C HIS A 76 -7.64 -12.61 -1.08
N VAL A 77 -6.80 -11.64 -0.71
CA VAL A 77 -7.18 -10.23 -0.67
C VAL A 77 -7.47 -9.71 -2.07
N ALA A 78 -6.60 -10.03 -3.05
CA ALA A 78 -6.82 -9.66 -4.44
C ALA A 78 -8.14 -10.25 -4.98
N LYS A 79 -8.42 -11.53 -4.72
CA LYS A 79 -9.68 -12.19 -5.11
C LYS A 79 -10.90 -11.52 -4.48
N ASN A 80 -10.87 -11.23 -3.18
CA ASN A 80 -11.98 -10.56 -2.50
C ASN A 80 -12.26 -9.16 -3.06
N CYS A 81 -11.22 -8.47 -3.54
CA CYS A 81 -11.39 -7.18 -4.21
C CYS A 81 -12.02 -7.30 -5.60
N MET A 82 -11.83 -8.41 -6.31
CA MET A 82 -12.43 -8.62 -7.64
C MET A 82 -13.96 -8.69 -7.61
N ASP A 83 -14.54 -9.02 -6.45
CA ASP A 83 -16.00 -9.09 -6.25
C ASP A 83 -16.62 -7.74 -5.80
N GLN A 84 -15.82 -6.67 -5.67
CA GLN A 84 -16.30 -5.35 -5.27
C GLN A 84 -16.79 -4.52 -6.46
N GLU A 85 -17.59 -3.49 -6.20
CA GLU A 85 -18.06 -2.53 -7.22
C GLU A 85 -16.91 -1.85 -7.97
N SER A 86 -15.81 -1.55 -7.25
CA SER A 86 -14.57 -1.01 -7.82
C SER A 86 -13.36 -1.88 -7.45
N PRO A 87 -13.05 -2.93 -8.22
CA PRO A 87 -11.94 -3.83 -7.91
C PRO A 87 -10.57 -3.16 -7.85
N ILE A 88 -10.31 -2.24 -8.77
CA ILE A 88 -9.01 -1.53 -8.86
C ILE A 88 -8.80 -0.61 -7.65
N ASP A 89 -9.84 0.10 -7.21
CA ASP A 89 -9.80 0.91 -5.99
C ASP A 89 -9.53 0.03 -4.74
N CYS A 90 -10.22 -1.10 -4.64
CA CYS A 90 -10.01 -2.03 -3.54
C CYS A 90 -8.56 -2.56 -3.49
N ILE A 91 -8.02 -2.97 -4.65
CA ILE A 91 -6.63 -3.44 -4.74
C ILE A 91 -5.65 -2.32 -4.38
N THR A 92 -5.91 -1.09 -4.84
CA THR A 92 -5.10 0.10 -4.52
C THR A 92 -5.05 0.34 -3.02
N ALA A 93 -6.21 0.37 -2.36
CA ALA A 93 -6.30 0.56 -0.92
C ALA A 93 -5.61 -0.57 -0.14
N ALA A 94 -5.72 -1.81 -0.60
CA ALA A 94 -5.08 -2.97 0.01
C ALA A 94 -3.55 -2.90 -0.07
N ILE A 95 -3.01 -2.51 -1.23
CA ILE A 95 -1.56 -2.30 -1.44
C ILE A 95 -1.05 -1.21 -0.50
N LEU A 96 -1.69 -0.04 -0.49
CA LEU A 96 -1.27 1.09 0.35
C LEU A 96 -1.30 0.73 1.84
N SER A 97 -2.33 0.00 2.27
CA SER A 97 -2.45 -0.48 3.66
C SER A 97 -1.32 -1.47 4.03
N ARG A 98 -0.95 -2.37 3.11
CA ARG A 98 0.14 -3.33 3.31
C ARG A 98 1.50 -2.64 3.47
N GLU A 99 1.79 -1.65 2.63
CA GLU A 99 3.06 -0.91 2.68
C GLU A 99 3.12 0.00 3.92
N ALA A 100 2.00 0.62 4.28
CA ALA A 100 1.84 1.34 5.54
C ALA A 100 2.15 0.45 6.77
N GLN A 101 1.61 -0.77 6.80
CA GLN A 101 1.89 -1.73 7.88
C GLN A 101 3.37 -2.12 7.95
N LYS A 102 4.05 -2.33 6.81
CA LYS A 102 5.49 -2.61 6.79
C LYS A 102 6.29 -1.49 7.43
N VAL A 103 5.99 -0.24 7.08
CA VAL A 103 6.65 0.93 7.66
C VAL A 103 6.36 1.03 9.15
N TYR A 104 5.11 0.85 9.55
CA TYR A 104 4.72 0.87 10.96
C TYR A 104 5.49 -0.16 11.78
N PHE A 105 5.55 -1.41 11.33
CA PHE A 105 6.30 -2.45 12.02
C PHE A 105 7.81 -2.16 12.01
N ARG A 106 8.39 -1.68 10.91
CA ARG A 106 9.81 -1.31 10.90
C ARG A 106 10.10 -0.23 11.93
N ILE A 107 9.31 0.83 11.99
CA ILE A 107 9.56 1.92 12.95
C ILE A 107 9.38 1.43 14.38
N GLN A 108 8.32 0.67 14.66
CA GLN A 108 8.06 0.12 15.99
C GLN A 108 9.21 -0.75 16.48
N TYR A 109 9.71 -1.66 15.64
CA TYR A 109 10.76 -2.62 16.03
C TYR A 109 12.19 -2.12 15.80
N SER A 110 12.40 -1.03 15.08
CA SER A 110 13.73 -0.38 14.97
C SER A 110 14.08 0.47 16.19
N GLN A 111 13.11 0.78 17.05
CA GLN A 111 13.35 1.47 18.32
C GLN A 111 13.69 0.51 19.48
N ASP A 112 13.56 -0.80 19.27
CA ASP A 112 13.83 -1.85 20.27
C ASP A 112 15.26 -2.45 20.15
N THR A 113 16.13 -1.87 19.32
CA THR A 113 17.56 -2.25 19.13
C THR A 113 18.49 -1.07 19.29
#